data_AF-A0A820CQC6-F1
#
_entry.id   AF-A0A820CQC6-F1
#
_cell.length_a   1.000
_cell.length_b   1.000
_cell.length_c   1.000
_cell.angle_alpha   90.00
_cell.angle_beta   90.00
_cell.angle_gamma   90.00
#
_symmetry.space_group_name_H-M   'P 1'
#
loop_
_entity.id
_entity.type
_entity.pdbx_description
1 polymer ?
#
loop_
_entity_poly.entity_id
_entity_poly.type
_entity_poly.pdbx_seq_one_letter_code
_entity_poly.pdbx_strand_id
1 'polypeptide(L)'
;MGKKAVSIDTKKGIILLRDTGMCQHEISRKLNVSRTCVRQTIRKFNELHTTAAKPGAGRPFKMTRRQKRAIKLQQLRDDTLSLNDLVRYAQASLNLNISGQTGSRILREFDLVSVHRGGGLGIWSYITYNDLGPLVFFNGRLNSDKYIEILENNLPNAFEKFSSEQSKKVLYQQDNARPHTSAKTSKYFKKKHIKLIPWQARSPDLNIIENIWSIVDQKLLKYSISNMA
;
A
#
# COMPACT_ATOMS: atom_id res chain seq x y z
N MET A 1 29.08 -32.86 -3.65
CA MET A 1 28.61 -33.75 -2.57
C MET A 1 28.42 -32.94 -1.29
N GLY A 2 27.20 -32.83 -0.77
CA GLY A 2 26.93 -32.05 0.44
C GLY A 2 27.48 -32.75 1.69
N LYS A 3 28.27 -32.05 2.51
CA LYS A 3 28.77 -32.60 3.79
C LYS A 3 27.57 -32.84 4.70
N LYS A 4 27.38 -34.10 5.15
CA LYS A 4 26.35 -34.46 6.14
C LYS A 4 26.49 -33.56 7.38
N ALA A 5 25.38 -33.03 7.86
CA ALA A 5 25.37 -32.20 9.05
C ALA A 5 25.81 -33.00 10.27
N VAL A 6 26.72 -32.45 11.06
CA VAL A 6 27.18 -33.08 12.32
C VAL A 6 26.03 -33.14 13.32
N SER A 7 25.84 -34.32 13.93
CA SER A 7 24.77 -34.58 14.90
C SER A 7 24.78 -33.60 16.07
N ILE A 8 23.60 -33.34 16.65
CA ILE A 8 23.43 -32.47 17.81
C ILE A 8 24.21 -33.02 19.02
N ASP A 9 24.22 -34.34 19.19
CA ASP A 9 24.90 -34.99 20.33
C ASP A 9 26.42 -34.84 20.24
N THR A 10 26.98 -34.94 19.03
CA THR A 10 28.41 -34.67 18.79
C THR A 10 28.76 -33.22 19.12
N LYS A 11 27.88 -32.25 18.82
CA LYS A 11 28.09 -30.83 19.17
C LYS A 11 28.03 -30.59 20.67
N LYS A 12 27.09 -31.23 21.37
CA LYS A 12 27.02 -31.20 22.85
C LYS A 12 28.27 -31.82 23.48
N GLY A 13 28.74 -32.95 22.94
CA GLY A 13 29.98 -33.60 23.37
C GLY A 13 31.22 -32.71 23.20
N ILE A 14 31.32 -31.95 22.10
CA ILE A 14 32.41 -30.97 21.90
C ILE A 14 32.44 -29.92 23.02
N ILE A 15 31.27 -29.42 23.42
CA ILE A 15 31.15 -28.39 24.47
C ILE A 15 31.47 -28.97 25.85
N LEU A 16 30.95 -30.16 26.16
CA LEU A 16 31.25 -30.82 27.42
C LEU A 16 32.76 -31.07 27.59
N LEU A 17 33.44 -31.56 26.54
CA LEU A 17 34.87 -31.82 26.59
C LEU A 17 35.71 -30.53 26.66
N ARG A 18 35.23 -29.43 26.07
CA ARG A 18 35.84 -28.10 26.25
C ARG A 18 35.75 -27.67 27.72
N ASP A 19 34.59 -27.85 28.36
CA ASP A 19 34.37 -27.43 29.74
C ASP A 19 35.22 -28.25 30.73
N THR A 20 35.59 -29.48 30.37
CA THR A 20 36.58 -30.29 31.10
C THR A 20 38.05 -29.86 30.88
N GLY A 21 38.30 -28.80 30.10
CA GLY A 21 39.64 -28.26 29.87
C GLY A 21 40.46 -28.96 28.77
N MET A 22 39.86 -29.86 27.97
CA MET A 22 40.59 -30.54 26.89
C MET A 22 40.91 -29.60 25.73
N CYS A 23 42.07 -29.81 25.09
CA CYS A 23 42.44 -28.99 23.94
C CYS A 23 41.62 -29.40 22.69
N GLN A 24 41.43 -28.46 21.76
CA GLN A 24 40.62 -28.71 20.55
C GLN A 24 41.13 -29.88 19.68
N HIS A 25 42.44 -30.16 19.75
CA HIS A 25 43.06 -31.26 19.03
C HIS A 25 42.74 -32.62 19.66
N GLU A 26 42.71 -32.70 20.99
CA GLU A 26 42.27 -33.90 21.73
C GLU A 26 40.78 -34.17 21.55
N ILE A 27 39.95 -33.12 21.58
CA ILE A 27 38.51 -33.23 21.31
C ILE A 27 38.26 -33.78 19.90
N SER A 28 39.03 -33.31 18.92
CA SER A 28 38.96 -33.77 17.53
C SER A 28 39.29 -35.26 17.40
N ARG A 29 40.35 -35.74 18.08
CA ARG A 29 40.71 -37.17 18.10
C ARG A 29 39.66 -38.01 18.83
N LYS A 30 39.19 -37.55 19.99
CA LYS A 30 38.26 -38.29 20.86
C LYS A 30 36.86 -38.46 20.26
N LEU A 31 36.38 -37.46 19.53
CA LEU A 31 35.07 -37.49 18.88
C LEU A 31 35.14 -37.84 17.38
N ASN A 32 36.33 -38.15 16.86
CA ASN A 32 36.58 -38.41 15.43
C ASN A 32 35.95 -37.37 14.48
N VAL A 33 36.10 -36.09 14.84
CA VAL A 33 35.59 -34.94 14.06
C VAL A 33 36.74 -34.03 13.68
N SER A 34 36.65 -33.38 12.52
CA SER A 34 37.71 -32.44 12.10
C SER A 34 37.91 -31.30 13.10
N ARG A 35 39.16 -30.87 13.31
CA ARG A 35 39.51 -29.70 14.15
C ARG A 35 38.73 -28.44 13.77
N THR A 36 38.46 -28.25 12.48
CA THR A 36 37.65 -27.14 11.99
C THR A 36 36.21 -27.19 12.50
N CYS A 37 35.61 -28.38 12.57
CA CYS A 37 34.27 -28.57 13.14
C CYS A 37 34.25 -28.26 14.65
N VAL A 38 35.26 -28.71 15.40
CA VAL A 38 35.42 -28.38 16.83
C VAL A 38 35.49 -26.87 17.02
N ARG A 39 36.38 -26.19 16.29
CA ARG A 39 36.56 -24.73 16.34
C ARG A 39 35.28 -23.97 15.98
N GLN A 40 34.59 -24.35 14.90
CA GLN A 40 33.35 -23.69 14.46
C GLN A 40 32.21 -23.90 15.47
N THR A 41 32.12 -25.08 16.08
CA THR A 41 31.11 -25.39 17.10
C THR A 41 31.34 -24.56 18.37
N ILE A 42 32.59 -24.48 18.85
CA ILE A 42 32.96 -23.66 20.01
C ILE A 42 32.69 -22.18 19.73
N ARG A 43 33.13 -21.66 18.58
CA ARG A 43 32.88 -20.26 18.19
C ARG A 43 31.39 -19.94 18.19
N LYS A 44 30.58 -20.77 17.53
CA LYS A 44 29.13 -20.59 17.47
C LYS A 44 28.49 -20.62 18.86
N PHE A 45 28.94 -21.53 19.74
CA PHE A 45 28.42 -21.61 21.09
C PHE A 45 28.82 -20.41 21.95
N ASN A 46 30.02 -19.88 21.80
CA ASN A 46 30.43 -18.67 22.51
C ASN A 46 29.64 -17.44 22.05
N GLU A 47 29.28 -17.37 20.77
CA GLU A 47 28.51 -16.25 20.20
C GLU A 47 27.00 -16.33 20.51
N LEU A 48 26.42 -17.53 20.59
CA LEU A 48 24.96 -17.73 20.58
C LEU A 48 24.43 -18.62 21.72
N HIS A 49 25.31 -19.15 22.57
CA HIS A 49 25.01 -20.07 23.67
C HIS A 49 24.10 -21.25 23.29
N THR A 50 24.16 -21.71 22.03
CA THR A 50 23.30 -22.80 21.53
C THR A 50 24.02 -23.74 20.58
N THR A 51 23.74 -25.04 20.76
CA THR A 51 24.17 -26.12 19.86
C THR A 51 23.14 -26.42 18.77
N ALA A 52 21.90 -25.95 18.94
CA ALA A 52 20.81 -26.19 18.03
C ALA A 52 21.07 -25.53 16.66
N ALA A 53 20.53 -26.11 15.60
CA ALA A 53 20.47 -25.42 14.32
C ALA A 53 19.64 -24.14 14.50
N LYS A 54 20.09 -23.02 13.91
CA LYS A 54 19.23 -21.84 13.82
C LYS A 54 17.99 -22.25 13.01
N PRO A 55 16.77 -21.89 13.42
CA PRO A 55 15.62 -22.01 12.54
C PRO A 55 15.97 -21.35 11.20
N GLY A 56 15.77 -22.07 10.10
CA GLY A 56 15.97 -21.49 8.78
C GLY A 56 15.09 -20.23 8.64
N ALA A 57 15.59 -19.20 7.98
CA ALA A 57 14.81 -18.00 7.68
C ALA A 57 13.73 -18.33 6.63
N GLY A 58 12.68 -19.04 7.05
CA GLY A 58 11.51 -19.38 6.28
C GLY A 58 11.76 -19.89 4.86
N ARG A 59 10.75 -19.73 4.01
CA ARG A 59 10.87 -19.97 2.58
C ARG A 59 11.84 -18.94 1.99
N PRO A 60 12.92 -19.35 1.30
CA PRO A 60 13.83 -18.41 0.68
C PRO A 60 13.05 -17.47 -0.26
N PHE A 61 13.34 -16.18 -0.16
CA PHE A 61 12.75 -15.18 -1.05
C PHE A 61 13.18 -15.48 -2.49
N LYS A 62 12.22 -15.61 -3.41
CA LYS A 62 12.49 -16.03 -4.80
C LYS A 62 13.35 -15.05 -5.62
N MET A 63 13.63 -13.86 -5.10
CA MET A 63 14.31 -12.79 -5.83
C MET A 63 15.69 -12.47 -5.23
N THR A 64 16.67 -12.30 -6.09
CA THR A 64 18.03 -11.94 -5.70
C THR A 64 18.17 -10.46 -5.34
N ARG A 65 19.19 -10.12 -4.56
CA ARG A 65 19.56 -8.72 -4.26
C ARG A 65 19.78 -7.88 -5.53
N ARG A 66 20.32 -8.48 -6.60
CA ARG A 66 20.56 -7.83 -7.89
C ARG A 66 19.26 -7.42 -8.58
N GLN A 67 18.28 -8.32 -8.61
CA GLN A 67 16.97 -8.06 -9.21
C GLN A 67 16.21 -6.94 -8.46
N LYS A 68 16.24 -6.95 -7.12
CA LYS A 68 15.70 -5.84 -6.31
C LYS A 68 16.36 -4.50 -6.63
N ARG A 69 17.70 -4.49 -6.75
CA ARG A 69 18.47 -3.29 -7.09
C ARG A 69 18.16 -2.80 -8.52
N ALA A 70 17.92 -3.69 -9.46
CA ALA A 70 17.54 -3.32 -10.83
C ALA A 70 16.17 -2.62 -10.88
N ILE A 71 15.18 -3.12 -10.13
CA ILE A 71 13.86 -2.46 -10.01
C ILE A 71 14.01 -1.08 -9.34
N LYS A 72 14.82 -0.98 -8.29
CA LYS A 72 15.17 0.30 -7.65
C LYS A 72 15.77 1.29 -8.66
N LEU A 73 16.79 0.88 -9.39
CA LEU A 73 17.49 1.75 -10.34
C LEU A 73 16.56 2.21 -11.47
N GLN A 74 15.64 1.35 -11.90
CA GLN A 74 14.64 1.73 -12.90
C GLN A 74 13.70 2.83 -12.38
N GLN A 75 13.22 2.73 -11.13
CA GLN A 75 12.40 3.77 -10.51
C GLN A 75 13.17 5.08 -10.30
N LEU A 76 14.47 5.02 -9.99
CA LEU A 76 15.28 6.23 -9.85
C LEU A 76 15.63 6.88 -11.19
N ARG A 77 15.59 6.11 -12.28
CA ARG A 77 15.83 6.61 -13.64
C ARG A 77 14.62 7.33 -14.21
N ASP A 78 13.42 6.86 -13.87
CA ASP A 78 12.14 7.46 -14.24
C ASP A 78 11.21 7.35 -13.03
N ASP A 79 11.13 8.44 -12.27
CA ASP A 79 10.34 8.52 -11.06
C ASP A 79 8.83 8.59 -11.33
N THR A 80 8.43 8.82 -12.59
CA THR A 80 7.02 8.84 -13.05
C THR A 80 6.44 7.44 -13.26
N LEU A 81 7.28 6.40 -13.19
CA LEU A 81 6.85 5.03 -13.44
C LEU A 81 5.83 4.57 -12.41
N SER A 82 4.75 3.96 -12.92
CA SER A 82 3.81 3.29 -12.06
C SER A 82 4.30 1.96 -11.57
N LEU A 83 3.65 1.50 -10.50
CA LEU A 83 3.87 0.16 -9.99
C LEU A 83 3.63 -0.90 -11.07
N ASN A 84 2.66 -0.68 -11.96
CA ASN A 84 2.39 -1.58 -13.08
C ASN A 84 3.50 -1.52 -14.14
N ASP A 85 4.06 -0.34 -14.40
CA ASP A 85 5.17 -0.19 -15.36
C ASP A 85 6.44 -0.86 -14.83
N LEU A 86 6.72 -0.73 -13.53
CA LEU A 86 7.82 -1.46 -12.89
C LEU A 86 7.62 -2.97 -12.90
N VAL A 87 6.38 -3.45 -12.70
CA VAL A 87 6.06 -4.88 -12.79
C VAL A 87 6.26 -5.38 -14.23
N ARG A 88 5.82 -4.62 -15.24
CA ARG A 88 6.07 -4.92 -16.65
C ARG A 88 7.56 -4.96 -16.96
N TYR A 89 8.33 -3.99 -16.46
CA TYR A 89 9.79 -3.97 -16.58
C TYR A 89 10.42 -5.21 -15.94
N ALA A 90 10.00 -5.58 -14.73
CA ALA A 90 10.51 -6.77 -14.05
C ALA A 90 10.20 -8.06 -14.84
N GLN A 91 9.02 -8.15 -15.44
CA GLN A 91 8.64 -9.28 -16.28
C GLN A 91 9.46 -9.33 -17.57
N ALA A 92 9.60 -8.20 -18.27
CA ALA A 92 10.27 -8.13 -19.57
C ALA A 92 11.80 -8.21 -19.47
N SER A 93 12.41 -7.50 -18.51
CA SER A 93 13.87 -7.31 -18.44
C SER A 93 14.56 -8.26 -17.46
N LEU A 94 13.83 -8.75 -16.44
CA LEU A 94 14.39 -9.61 -15.40
C LEU A 94 13.81 -11.04 -15.42
N ASN A 95 12.88 -11.31 -16.34
CA ASN A 95 12.10 -12.56 -16.41
C ASN A 95 11.46 -12.92 -15.06
N LEU A 96 10.93 -11.90 -14.36
CA LEU A 96 10.33 -12.05 -13.05
C LEU A 96 8.83 -11.78 -13.12
N ASN A 97 8.03 -12.82 -12.89
CA ASN A 97 6.60 -12.66 -12.71
C ASN A 97 6.31 -12.28 -11.24
N ILE A 98 6.01 -11.00 -11.00
CA ILE A 98 5.74 -10.43 -9.68
C ILE A 98 4.39 -9.72 -9.66
N SER A 99 3.71 -9.74 -8.50
CA SER A 99 2.52 -8.93 -8.30
C SER A 99 2.87 -7.47 -7.99
N GLY A 100 1.92 -6.55 -8.20
CA GLY A 100 2.06 -5.15 -7.78
C GLY A 100 2.40 -5.03 -6.30
N GLN A 101 1.79 -5.83 -5.41
CA GLN A 101 2.12 -5.81 -3.98
C GLN A 101 3.59 -6.17 -3.72
N THR A 102 4.14 -7.10 -4.50
CA THR A 102 5.55 -7.48 -4.41
C THR A 102 6.45 -6.33 -4.86
N GLY A 103 6.13 -5.67 -5.97
CA GLY A 103 6.81 -4.44 -6.40
C GLY A 103 6.77 -3.35 -5.31
N SER A 104 5.62 -3.12 -4.69
CA SER A 104 5.43 -2.09 -3.66
C SER A 104 6.23 -2.40 -2.40
N ARG A 105 6.35 -3.68 -2.03
CA ARG A 105 7.17 -4.11 -0.90
C ARG A 105 8.66 -3.91 -1.16
N ILE A 106 9.11 -4.12 -2.40
CA ILE A 106 10.51 -3.90 -2.80
C ILE A 106 10.86 -2.41 -2.74
N LEU A 107 9.97 -1.54 -3.26
CA LEU A 107 10.19 -0.10 -3.19
C LEU A 107 10.25 0.38 -1.73
N ARG A 108 9.33 -0.10 -0.88
CA ARG A 108 9.34 0.19 0.55
C ARG A 108 10.60 -0.30 1.28
N GLU A 109 11.24 -1.38 0.83
CA GLU A 109 12.53 -1.82 1.39
C GLU A 109 13.65 -0.80 1.13
N PHE A 110 13.50 0.07 0.14
CA PHE A 110 14.47 1.11 -0.22
C PHE A 110 13.96 2.53 0.05
N ASP A 111 12.91 2.68 0.85
CA ASP A 111 12.26 3.97 1.14
C ASP A 111 11.76 4.71 -0.11
N LEU A 112 11.37 3.95 -1.15
CA LEU A 112 10.81 4.47 -2.39
C LEU A 112 9.31 4.23 -2.47
N VAL A 113 8.63 5.13 -3.19
CA VAL A 113 7.20 5.03 -3.50
C VAL A 113 7.03 5.19 -5.01
N SER A 114 6.27 4.29 -5.65
CA SER A 114 5.91 4.43 -7.06
C SER A 114 4.81 5.47 -7.23
N VAL A 115 4.90 6.27 -8.29
CA VAL A 115 3.81 7.17 -8.70
C VAL A 115 2.63 6.33 -9.17
N HIS A 116 1.42 6.56 -8.67
CA HIS A 116 0.26 5.94 -9.29
C HIS A 116 0.02 6.66 -10.63
N ARG A 117 0.22 5.99 -11.79
CA ARG A 117 -0.36 6.40 -13.09
C ARG A 117 -1.88 6.15 -13.11
N GLY A 118 -2.52 6.66 -12.09
CA GLY A 118 -3.96 6.64 -11.81
C GLY A 118 -4.31 7.79 -10.87
N GLY A 119 -3.50 8.86 -10.89
CA GLY A 119 -3.83 10.13 -10.27
C GLY A 119 -4.88 10.82 -11.13
N GLY A 120 -6.14 10.43 -10.94
CA GLY A 120 -7.25 11.25 -11.41
C GLY A 120 -7.33 12.51 -10.56
N LEU A 121 -7.51 13.66 -11.20
CA LEU A 121 -7.98 14.85 -10.52
C LEU A 121 -9.43 14.59 -10.13
N GLY A 122 -9.69 14.47 -8.84
CA GLY A 122 -11.05 14.33 -8.35
C GLY A 122 -11.80 15.64 -8.51
N ILE A 123 -13.06 15.57 -8.93
CA ILE A 123 -13.93 16.73 -9.06
C ILE A 123 -15.15 16.49 -8.17
N TRP A 124 -15.54 17.49 -7.41
CA TRP A 124 -16.79 17.53 -6.67
C TRP A 124 -17.57 18.77 -7.07
N SER A 125 -18.89 18.65 -7.15
CA SER A 125 -19.80 19.78 -7.34
C SER A 125 -21.19 19.42 -6.82
N TYR A 126 -22.10 20.38 -6.87
CA TYR A 126 -23.51 20.17 -6.58
C TYR A 126 -24.37 20.90 -7.62
N ILE A 127 -25.63 20.48 -7.73
CA ILE A 127 -26.66 21.20 -8.46
C ILE A 127 -27.85 21.43 -7.54
N THR A 128 -28.48 22.58 -7.70
CA THR A 128 -29.75 22.92 -7.05
C THR A 128 -30.76 23.33 -8.12
N TYR A 129 -32.02 23.52 -7.72
CA TYR A 129 -33.04 24.08 -8.62
C TYR A 129 -32.71 25.51 -9.10
N ASN A 130 -32.07 26.32 -8.23
CA ASN A 130 -31.80 27.73 -8.53
C ASN A 130 -30.46 27.94 -9.26
N ASP A 131 -29.47 27.09 -9.02
CA ASP A 131 -28.11 27.32 -9.52
C ASP A 131 -27.23 26.06 -9.50
N LEU A 132 -26.09 26.15 -10.21
CA LEU A 132 -24.99 25.21 -10.19
C LEU A 132 -23.97 25.59 -9.10
N GLY A 133 -23.40 24.58 -8.46
CA GLY A 133 -22.29 24.74 -7.53
C GLY A 133 -20.95 24.89 -8.25
N PRO A 134 -19.90 25.33 -7.53
CA PRO A 134 -18.56 25.38 -8.09
C PRO A 134 -18.02 23.99 -8.42
N LEU A 135 -17.05 23.92 -9.34
CA LEU A 135 -16.22 22.74 -9.54
C LEU A 135 -15.06 22.77 -8.54
N VAL A 136 -15.09 21.86 -7.57
CA VAL A 136 -14.06 21.72 -6.54
C VAL A 136 -13.13 20.59 -6.91
N PHE A 137 -11.89 20.93 -7.23
CA PHE A 137 -10.87 19.96 -7.59
C PHE A 137 -10.12 19.48 -6.35
N PHE A 138 -9.85 18.18 -6.27
CA PHE A 138 -9.07 17.60 -5.18
C PHE A 138 -8.11 16.51 -5.68
N ASN A 139 -6.94 16.44 -5.04
CA ASN A 139 -5.91 15.48 -5.39
C ASN A 139 -6.10 14.15 -4.63
N GLY A 140 -5.97 13.06 -5.38
CA GLY A 140 -6.03 11.69 -4.86
C GLY A 140 -7.46 11.21 -4.56
N ARG A 141 -7.58 10.10 -3.83
CA ARG A 141 -8.86 9.48 -3.53
C ARG A 141 -9.65 10.29 -2.49
N LEU A 142 -10.95 10.47 -2.73
CA LEU A 142 -11.86 11.06 -1.76
C LEU A 142 -12.03 10.13 -0.55
N ASN A 143 -11.78 10.66 0.63
CA ASN A 143 -12.07 10.01 1.92
C ASN A 143 -13.10 10.84 2.69
N SER A 144 -13.59 10.31 3.81
CA SER A 144 -14.63 10.99 4.60
C SER A 144 -14.22 12.37 5.10
N ASP A 145 -12.93 12.56 5.41
CA ASP A 145 -12.41 13.81 6.00
C ASP A 145 -12.39 14.92 4.96
N LYS A 146 -11.79 14.63 3.80
CA LYS A 146 -11.81 15.53 2.65
C LYS A 146 -13.23 15.81 2.17
N TYR A 147 -14.10 14.81 2.19
CA TYR A 147 -15.49 15.01 1.82
C TYR A 147 -16.18 16.01 2.73
N ILE A 148 -16.06 15.83 4.06
CA ILE A 148 -16.64 16.77 5.03
C ILE A 148 -16.06 18.17 4.88
N GLU A 149 -14.74 18.29 4.67
CA GLU A 149 -14.09 19.58 4.42
C GLU A 149 -14.67 20.28 3.18
N ILE A 150 -14.83 19.56 2.07
CA ILE A 150 -15.46 20.09 0.86
C ILE A 150 -16.90 20.55 1.16
N LEU A 151 -17.67 19.76 1.91
CA LEU A 151 -19.03 20.13 2.30
C LEU A 151 -19.06 21.40 3.17
N GLU A 152 -18.21 21.50 4.18
CA GLU A 152 -18.14 22.67 5.07
C GLU A 152 -17.80 23.96 4.33
N ASN A 153 -16.92 23.87 3.34
CA ASN A 153 -16.48 25.03 2.58
C ASN A 153 -17.48 25.48 1.50
N ASN A 154 -18.36 24.60 1.02
CA ASN A 154 -19.17 24.87 -0.19
C ASN A 154 -20.68 24.80 0.02
N LEU A 155 -21.19 24.03 0.99
CA LEU A 155 -22.64 23.92 1.23
C LEU A 155 -23.29 25.20 1.77
N PRO A 156 -22.67 26.00 2.65
CA PRO A 156 -23.30 27.24 3.13
C PRO A 156 -23.72 28.16 1.97
N ASN A 157 -22.84 28.33 0.98
CA ASN A 157 -23.10 29.12 -0.23
C ASN A 157 -24.29 28.57 -1.05
N ALA A 158 -24.52 27.25 -1.01
CA ALA A 158 -25.68 26.64 -1.66
C ALA A 158 -26.97 27.02 -0.93
N PHE A 159 -26.94 27.00 0.40
CA PHE A 159 -28.11 27.28 1.23
C PHE A 159 -28.52 28.77 1.23
N GLU A 160 -27.55 29.68 1.11
CA GLU A 160 -27.80 31.13 1.02
C GLU A 160 -28.63 31.52 -0.21
N LYS A 161 -28.61 30.72 -1.28
CA LYS A 161 -29.37 30.96 -2.51
C LYS A 161 -30.83 30.52 -2.42
N PHE A 162 -31.26 29.97 -1.29
CA PHE A 162 -32.66 29.62 -1.03
C PHE A 162 -33.32 30.66 -0.13
N SER A 163 -34.60 30.94 -0.36
CA SER A 163 -35.38 31.73 0.59
C SER A 163 -35.50 31.01 1.95
N SER A 164 -35.82 31.75 3.02
CA SER A 164 -35.99 31.18 4.36
C SER A 164 -36.99 30.02 4.42
N GLU A 165 -38.05 30.07 3.62
CA GLU A 165 -39.05 29.01 3.51
C GLU A 165 -38.57 27.81 2.67
N GLN A 166 -37.79 28.06 1.62
CA GLN A 166 -37.19 26.99 0.82
C GLN A 166 -36.13 26.23 1.63
N SER A 167 -35.27 26.95 2.35
CA SER A 167 -34.16 26.40 3.14
C SER A 167 -34.63 25.32 4.13
N LYS A 168 -35.79 25.50 4.78
CA LYS A 168 -36.40 24.52 5.70
C LYS A 168 -36.80 23.18 5.05
N LYS A 169 -37.03 23.21 3.73
CA LYS A 169 -37.50 22.07 2.92
C LYS A 169 -36.40 21.45 2.06
N VAL A 170 -35.20 22.03 2.03
CA VAL A 170 -34.10 21.49 1.22
C VAL A 170 -33.73 20.10 1.74
N LEU A 171 -33.61 19.18 0.79
CA LEU A 171 -33.11 17.82 1.02
C LEU A 171 -31.79 17.67 0.27
N TYR A 172 -30.80 17.08 0.94
CA TYR A 172 -29.51 16.80 0.35
C TYR A 172 -29.49 15.38 -0.22
N GLN A 173 -29.18 15.30 -1.51
CA GLN A 173 -29.05 14.05 -2.25
C GLN A 173 -27.57 13.73 -2.43
N GLN A 174 -27.18 12.50 -2.09
CA GLN A 174 -25.86 11.94 -2.37
C GLN A 174 -25.99 10.45 -2.66
N ASP A 175 -25.04 9.87 -3.38
CA ASP A 175 -24.98 8.43 -3.59
C ASP A 175 -24.47 7.70 -2.34
N ASN A 176 -24.46 6.37 -2.40
CA ASN A 176 -24.00 5.51 -1.30
C ASN A 176 -22.50 5.23 -1.33
N ALA A 177 -21.66 6.12 -1.89
CA ALA A 177 -20.23 5.94 -1.88
C ALA A 177 -19.69 5.79 -0.44
N ARG A 178 -18.58 5.03 -0.27
CA ARG A 178 -17.98 4.75 1.05
C ARG A 178 -17.72 6.01 1.91
N PRO A 179 -17.15 7.13 1.39
CA PRO A 179 -16.99 8.32 2.21
C PRO A 179 -18.34 8.92 2.64
N HIS A 180 -19.35 8.89 1.77
CA HIS A 180 -20.68 9.49 2.01
C HIS A 180 -21.49 8.78 3.10
N THR A 181 -21.37 7.45 3.15
CA THR A 181 -22.08 6.59 4.12
C THR A 181 -21.28 6.30 5.38
N SER A 182 -20.07 6.85 5.50
CA SER A 182 -19.22 6.63 6.67
C SER A 182 -19.86 7.16 7.97
N ALA A 183 -19.50 6.57 9.11
CA ALA A 183 -20.00 7.01 10.42
C ALA A 183 -19.65 8.48 10.70
N LYS A 184 -18.47 8.92 10.26
CA LYS A 184 -18.01 10.31 10.42
C LYS A 184 -18.89 11.29 9.64
N THR A 185 -19.16 10.98 8.37
CA THR A 185 -20.03 11.80 7.51
C THR A 185 -21.48 11.78 7.97
N SER A 186 -21.99 10.62 8.41
CA SER A 186 -23.32 10.51 9.01
C SER A 186 -23.46 11.38 10.27
N LYS A 187 -22.43 11.43 11.13
CA LYS A 187 -22.40 12.29 12.32
C LYS A 187 -22.36 13.77 11.94
N TYR A 188 -21.62 14.13 10.89
CA TYR A 188 -21.58 15.49 10.36
C TYR A 188 -22.96 15.98 9.90
N PHE A 189 -23.66 15.21 9.07
CA PHE A 189 -25.00 15.61 8.59
C PHE A 189 -26.01 15.78 9.74
N LYS A 190 -25.96 14.88 10.74
CA LYS A 190 -26.78 15.01 11.96
C LYS A 190 -26.45 16.29 12.74
N LYS A 191 -25.16 16.61 12.93
CA LYS A 191 -24.71 17.81 13.64
C LYS A 191 -25.12 19.10 12.92
N LYS A 192 -25.11 19.10 11.59
CA LYS A 192 -25.49 20.26 10.77
C LYS A 192 -26.99 20.35 10.47
N HIS A 193 -27.80 19.42 11.00
CA HIS A 193 -29.24 19.34 10.75
C HIS A 193 -29.63 19.28 9.25
N ILE A 194 -28.75 18.72 8.42
CA ILE A 194 -28.99 18.56 6.99
C ILE A 194 -29.80 17.27 6.79
N LYS A 195 -30.95 17.37 6.12
CA LYS A 195 -31.83 16.23 5.82
C LYS A 195 -31.33 15.50 4.57
N LEU A 196 -31.02 14.21 4.70
CA LEU A 196 -30.60 13.36 3.59
C LEU A 196 -31.81 12.66 2.94
N ILE A 197 -31.80 12.56 1.62
CA ILE A 197 -32.72 11.68 0.89
C ILE A 197 -32.23 10.23 1.03
N PRO A 198 -33.09 9.27 1.42
CA PRO A 198 -32.75 7.85 1.36
C PRO A 198 -32.41 7.44 -0.08
N TRP A 199 -31.21 6.91 -0.29
CA TRP A 199 -30.72 6.55 -1.62
C TRP A 199 -30.68 5.04 -1.83
N GLN A 200 -31.27 4.55 -2.92
CA GLN A 200 -31.18 3.13 -3.29
C GLN A 200 -29.80 2.78 -3.83
N ALA A 201 -29.34 1.55 -3.57
CA ALA A 201 -28.07 1.09 -4.12
C ALA A 201 -28.17 0.88 -5.63
N ARG A 202 -27.12 1.27 -6.37
CA ARG A 202 -26.99 1.07 -7.83
C ARG A 202 -28.04 1.81 -8.68
N SER A 203 -28.44 3.00 -8.27
CA SER A 203 -29.38 3.84 -9.01
C SER A 203 -28.72 5.13 -9.51
N PRO A 204 -27.69 5.07 -10.39
CA PRO A 204 -27.07 6.29 -10.92
C PRO A 204 -28.05 7.14 -11.73
N ASP A 205 -29.01 6.50 -12.42
CA ASP A 205 -30.02 7.18 -13.26
C ASP A 205 -30.92 8.15 -12.50
N LEU A 206 -31.05 7.97 -11.19
CA LEU A 206 -31.85 8.86 -10.33
C LEU A 206 -31.05 10.11 -9.91
N ASN A 207 -29.73 10.12 -10.08
CA ASN A 207 -28.86 11.22 -9.66
C ASN A 207 -28.67 12.22 -10.79
N ILE A 208 -29.35 13.36 -10.69
CA ILE A 208 -29.39 14.39 -11.75
C ILE A 208 -27.98 14.88 -12.14
N ILE A 209 -27.03 14.92 -11.19
CA ILE A 209 -25.66 15.38 -11.47
C ILE A 209 -24.87 14.42 -12.37
N GLU A 210 -25.22 13.13 -12.40
CA GLU A 210 -24.55 12.15 -13.29
C GLU A 210 -24.79 12.48 -14.76
N ASN A 211 -25.98 13.00 -15.09
CA ASN A 211 -26.27 13.48 -16.45
C ASN A 211 -25.35 14.65 -16.84
N ILE A 212 -25.03 15.53 -15.89
CA ILE A 212 -24.12 16.66 -16.12
C ILE A 212 -22.69 16.13 -16.30
N TRP A 213 -22.26 15.20 -15.46
CA TRP A 213 -20.93 14.58 -15.60
C TRP A 213 -20.78 13.87 -16.94
N SER A 214 -21.81 13.16 -17.42
CA SER A 214 -21.80 12.55 -18.75
C SER A 214 -21.60 13.57 -19.87
N ILE A 215 -22.27 14.74 -19.80
CA ILE A 215 -22.07 15.82 -20.77
C ILE A 215 -20.65 16.40 -20.67
N VAL A 216 -20.14 16.58 -19.45
CA VAL A 216 -18.77 17.07 -19.22
C VAL A 216 -17.76 16.11 -19.81
N ASP A 217 -17.87 14.81 -19.54
CA ASP A 217 -17.00 13.77 -20.08
C ASP A 217 -17.01 13.77 -21.61
N GLN A 218 -18.20 13.81 -22.22
CA GLN A 218 -18.32 13.88 -23.69
C GLN A 218 -17.66 15.12 -24.29
N LYS A 219 -17.73 16.27 -23.60
CA LYS A 219 -17.05 17.49 -24.04
C LYS A 219 -15.55 17.39 -23.84
N LEU A 220 -15.09 16.84 -22.72
CA LEU A 220 -13.67 16.65 -22.42
C LEU A 220 -13.01 15.69 -23.41
N LEU A 221 -13.70 14.65 -23.89
CA LEU A 221 -13.20 13.73 -24.91
C LEU A 221 -12.83 14.41 -26.24
N LYS A 222 -13.41 15.59 -26.53
CA LYS A 222 -13.08 16.38 -27.73
C LYS A 222 -11.77 17.15 -27.57
N TYR A 223 -11.30 17.32 -26.34
CA TYR A 223 -10.02 17.93 -26.05
C TYR A 223 -9.00 16.81 -25.86
N SER A 224 -8.05 16.70 -26.80
CA SER A 224 -6.85 15.89 -26.58
C SER A 224 -6.17 16.42 -25.31
N ILE A 225 -6.25 15.68 -24.21
CA ILE A 225 -5.41 15.93 -23.01
C ILE A 225 -4.00 15.41 -23.37
N SER A 226 -3.42 15.98 -24.42
CA SER A 226 -2.02 15.80 -24.76
C SER A 226 -1.22 16.61 -23.75
N ASN A 227 -0.75 15.91 -22.71
CA ASN A 227 0.34 16.24 -21.80
C ASN A 227 0.62 17.74 -21.62
N MET A 228 -0.02 18.36 -20.63
CA MET A 228 0.60 19.53 -19.99
C MET A 228 1.61 19.01 -18.97
N ALA A 229 2.88 19.02 -19.40
CA ALA A 229 4.16 19.02 -18.68
C ALA A 229 4.28 18.19 -17.40
#